data_AF-A0A8D8HHE4-F1
#
_entry.id   AF-A0A8D8HHE4-F1
#
_cell.length_a   1.000
_cell.length_b   1.000
_cell.length_c   1.000
_cell.angle_alpha   90.00
_cell.angle_beta   90.00
_cell.angle_gamma   90.00
#
_symmetry.space_group_name_H-M   'P 1'
#
loop_
_entity.id
_entity.type
_entity.pdbx_description
1 polymer ?
#
loop_
_entity_poly.entity_id
_entity_poly.type
_entity_poly.pdbx_seq_one_letter_code
_entity_poly.pdbx_strand_id
1 'polypeptide(L)'
;PHPDRYVVIVKFYQPNHPLFNIQYRIESDRQNYDGRLPLRHCPANSGCREVLKQDNGYIWFDIEDAFDITFLSGATKGVWLDYILLVPADQFHDDLLQEETFDQTKEFIQKCGQDHFHIQLNASEFCKDAVFSLTADYNSGALPCNCDYYGSTSFECEQFGGQCQCKPHIIGRQCEACK
;
A
#
# COMPACT_ATOMS: atom_id res chain seq x y z
N PRO A 1 17.80 -0.59 29.45
CA PRO A 1 17.33 -1.16 28.17
C PRO A 1 17.18 -2.67 28.31
N HIS A 2 15.96 -3.19 28.14
CA HIS A 2 15.71 -4.63 28.08
C HIS A 2 15.67 -5.00 26.59
N PRO A 3 16.79 -5.47 26.00
CA PRO A 3 16.92 -5.65 24.55
C PRO A 3 15.93 -6.67 23.96
N ASP A 4 15.21 -7.41 24.80
CA ASP A 4 14.35 -8.52 24.36
C ASP A 4 12.86 -8.16 24.39
N ARG A 5 12.50 -6.90 24.65
CA ARG A 5 11.09 -6.49 24.76
C ARG A 5 10.58 -5.82 23.51
N TYR A 6 9.55 -6.39 22.89
CA TYR A 6 9.00 -5.95 21.61
C TYR A 6 7.50 -5.73 21.66
N VAL A 7 7.02 -4.77 20.89
CA VAL A 7 5.62 -4.62 20.50
C VAL A 7 5.43 -5.26 19.14
N VAL A 8 4.42 -6.12 19.01
CA VAL A 8 4.11 -6.83 17.77
C VAL A 8 2.95 -6.13 17.07
N ILE A 9 3.22 -5.60 15.88
CA ILE A 9 2.21 -4.95 15.02
C ILE A 9 1.87 -5.92 13.88
N VAL A 10 0.58 -6.14 13.66
CA VAL A 10 0.08 -6.99 12.57
C VAL A 10 -0.57 -6.12 11.50
N LYS A 11 -0.10 -6.26 10.27
CA LYS A 11 -0.72 -5.67 9.08
C LYS A 11 -1.69 -6.65 8.46
N PHE A 12 -2.94 -6.23 8.23
CA PHE A 12 -4.00 -7.12 7.76
C PHE A 12 -5.02 -6.43 6.84
N TYR A 13 -5.79 -7.26 6.14
CA TYR A 13 -6.95 -6.88 5.34
C TYR A 13 -8.18 -7.68 5.77
N GLN A 14 -9.33 -7.02 5.87
CA GLN A 14 -10.61 -7.64 6.23
C GLN A 14 -11.81 -6.84 5.69
N PRO A 15 -12.10 -6.94 4.39
CA PRO A 15 -13.25 -6.26 3.78
C PRO A 15 -14.61 -6.87 4.18
N ASN A 16 -14.66 -8.07 4.76
CA ASN A 16 -15.91 -8.84 4.78
C ASN A 16 -16.73 -8.72 6.07
N HIS A 17 -16.13 -8.26 7.18
CA HIS A 17 -16.76 -8.33 8.49
C HIS A 17 -16.57 -7.03 9.29
N PRO A 18 -17.54 -6.63 10.15
CA PRO A 18 -17.46 -5.41 10.95
C PRO A 18 -16.34 -5.43 12.01
N LEU A 19 -16.34 -6.43 12.88
CA LEU A 19 -15.33 -6.68 13.91
C LEU A 19 -15.39 -8.14 14.32
N PHE A 20 -14.25 -8.82 14.39
CA PHE A 20 -14.14 -10.10 15.08
C PHE A 20 -12.76 -10.29 15.67
N ASN A 21 -12.64 -11.20 16.63
CA ASN A 21 -11.36 -11.55 17.23
C ASN A 21 -10.85 -12.86 16.63
N ILE A 22 -9.55 -12.90 16.32
CA ILE A 22 -8.82 -14.15 16.17
C ILE A 22 -7.93 -14.37 17.39
N GLN A 23 -7.57 -15.63 17.65
CA GLN A 23 -6.60 -15.94 18.68
C GLN A 23 -5.21 -15.89 18.08
N TYR A 24 -4.24 -15.47 18.88
CA TYR A 24 -2.83 -15.62 18.53
C TYR A 24 -2.11 -16.33 19.66
N ARG A 25 -1.01 -16.99 19.30
CA ARG A 25 -0.06 -17.58 20.22
C ARG A 25 1.36 -17.24 19.79
N ILE A 26 2.17 -16.76 20.71
CA ILE A 26 3.61 -16.60 20.55
C ILE A 26 4.27 -17.67 21.40
N GLU A 27 5.04 -18.55 20.79
CA GLU A 27 5.77 -19.62 21.48
C GLU A 27 7.27 -19.37 21.40
N SER A 28 7.94 -19.50 22.54
CA SER A 28 9.40 -19.45 22.67
C SER A 28 9.85 -20.49 23.69
N ASP A 29 11.15 -20.71 23.79
CA ASP A 29 11.70 -21.71 24.73
C ASP A 29 11.44 -21.36 26.20
N ARG A 30 11.33 -20.06 26.54
CA ARG A 30 11.16 -19.59 27.93
C ARG A 30 9.74 -19.25 28.29
N GLN A 31 9.00 -18.64 27.36
CA GLN A 31 7.67 -18.11 27.66
C GLN A 31 6.74 -18.16 26.45
N ASN A 32 5.49 -18.51 26.73
CA ASN A 32 4.42 -18.48 25.76
C ASN A 32 3.44 -17.37 26.10
N TYR A 33 2.95 -16.70 25.07
CA TYR A 33 1.93 -15.66 25.17
C TYR A 33 0.72 -16.05 24.34
N ASP A 34 -0.44 -15.97 24.96
CA ASP A 34 -1.73 -16.13 24.29
C ASP A 34 -2.50 -14.81 24.37
N GLY A 35 -3.34 -14.59 23.37
CA GLY A 35 -4.26 -13.47 23.42
C GLY A 35 -5.20 -13.42 22.23
N ARG A 36 -5.84 -12.27 22.08
CA ARG A 36 -6.82 -12.01 21.02
C ARG A 36 -6.43 -10.78 20.23
N LEU A 37 -6.52 -10.90 18.90
CA LEU A 37 -6.33 -9.79 17.98
C LEU A 37 -7.70 -9.33 17.47
N PRO A 38 -8.16 -8.12 17.86
CA PRO A 38 -9.38 -7.54 17.30
C PRO A 38 -9.14 -7.07 15.86
N LEU A 39 -9.87 -7.66 14.92
CA LEU A 39 -9.80 -7.31 13.51
C LEU A 39 -11.05 -6.53 13.10
N ARG A 40 -10.88 -5.22 12.96
CA ARG A 40 -11.91 -4.30 12.47
C ARG A 40 -12.10 -4.45 10.95
N HIS A 41 -13.25 -4.01 10.46
CA HIS A 41 -13.49 -3.88 9.03
C HIS A 41 -12.41 -3.02 8.38
N CYS A 42 -11.69 -3.61 7.43
CA CYS A 42 -10.56 -3.01 6.76
C CYS A 42 -10.59 -3.32 5.25
N PRO A 43 -11.35 -2.53 4.47
CA PRO A 43 -11.48 -2.72 3.03
C PRO A 43 -10.43 -1.96 2.20
N ALA A 44 -9.61 -1.11 2.83
CA ALA A 44 -8.60 -0.31 2.13
C ALA A 44 -7.49 -1.18 1.55
N ASN A 45 -7.07 -0.88 0.30
CA ASN A 45 -5.96 -1.56 -0.37
C ASN A 45 -4.61 -1.35 0.34
N SER A 46 -4.50 -0.28 1.11
CA SER A 46 -3.33 -0.03 1.92
C SER A 46 -3.29 -0.94 3.15
N GLY A 47 -4.45 -1.37 3.68
CA GLY A 47 -4.60 -2.33 4.79
C GLY A 47 -4.58 -1.66 6.17
N CYS A 48 -4.79 -2.41 7.25
CA CYS A 48 -4.85 -1.88 8.61
C CYS A 48 -3.76 -2.46 9.48
N ARG A 49 -3.24 -1.65 10.41
CA ARG A 49 -2.33 -2.10 11.46
C ARG A 49 -3.08 -2.19 12.80
N GLU A 50 -2.72 -3.20 13.58
CA GLU A 50 -3.19 -3.40 14.95
C GLU A 50 -2.10 -4.05 15.81
N VAL A 51 -2.09 -3.72 17.11
CA VAL A 51 -1.11 -4.25 18.07
C VAL A 51 -1.63 -5.53 18.71
N LEU A 52 -0.77 -6.54 18.88
CA LEU A 52 -1.09 -7.67 19.73
C LEU A 52 -1.14 -7.25 21.19
N LYS A 53 -2.26 -7.55 21.85
CA LYS A 53 -2.46 -7.28 23.27
C LYS A 53 -2.57 -8.58 24.03
N GLN A 54 -1.79 -8.72 25.09
CA GLN A 54 -1.91 -9.82 26.04
C GLN A 54 -3.26 -9.72 26.77
N ASP A 55 -3.72 -10.86 27.32
CA ASP A 55 -4.97 -10.91 28.09
C ASP A 55 -4.93 -10.04 29.37
N ASN A 56 -3.73 -9.77 29.91
CA ASN A 56 -3.51 -8.87 31.05
C ASN A 56 -3.50 -7.37 30.67
N GLY A 57 -3.62 -7.05 29.38
CA GLY A 57 -3.63 -5.68 28.85
C GLY A 57 -2.25 -5.13 28.44
N TYR A 58 -1.16 -5.85 28.68
CA TYR A 58 0.16 -5.44 28.20
C TYR A 58 0.29 -5.62 26.68
N ILE A 59 1.05 -4.73 26.05
CA ILE A 59 1.26 -4.70 24.60
C ILE A 59 2.68 -5.12 24.19
N TRP A 60 3.53 -5.38 25.17
CA TRP A 60 4.91 -5.78 24.96
C TRP A 60 5.11 -7.25 25.32
N PHE A 61 6.04 -7.89 24.64
CA PHE A 61 6.36 -9.30 24.77
C PHE A 61 7.86 -9.42 24.93
N ASP A 62 8.33 -10.29 25.82
CA ASP A 62 9.74 -10.60 25.91
C ASP A 62 10.02 -11.72 24.89
N ILE A 63 10.58 -11.37 23.73
CA ILE A 63 10.76 -12.24 22.54
C ILE A 63 12.26 -12.51 22.35
N GLU A 64 12.59 -13.79 22.14
CA GLU A 64 13.97 -14.26 21.92
C GLU A 64 14.30 -14.44 20.43
N ASP A 65 15.52 -14.86 20.10
CA ASP A 65 15.96 -15.04 18.70
C ASP A 65 15.13 -16.08 17.92
N ALA A 66 14.62 -17.11 18.60
CA ALA A 66 13.79 -18.16 18.02
C ALA A 66 12.40 -18.16 18.67
N PHE A 67 11.38 -17.89 17.87
CA PHE A 67 9.99 -17.87 18.30
C PHE A 67 9.07 -18.15 17.11
N ASP A 68 7.88 -18.67 17.40
CA ASP A 68 6.81 -18.86 16.43
C ASP A 68 5.60 -18.00 16.80
N ILE A 69 5.01 -17.33 15.82
CA ILE A 69 3.73 -16.62 15.99
C ILE A 69 2.66 -17.35 15.17
N THR A 70 1.69 -17.92 15.87
CA THR A 70 0.56 -18.64 15.27
C THR A 70 -0.71 -17.82 15.39
N PHE A 71 -1.43 -17.67 14.28
CA PHE A 71 -2.76 -17.05 14.23
C PHE A 71 -3.83 -18.10 13.97
N LEU A 72 -4.85 -18.12 14.83
CA LEU A 72 -5.93 -19.10 14.78
C LEU A 72 -7.23 -18.36 14.44
N SER A 73 -7.69 -18.53 13.20
CA SER A 73 -9.00 -18.04 12.75
C SER A 73 -10.06 -19.14 12.80
N GLY A 74 -11.31 -18.76 13.10
CA GLY A 74 -12.45 -19.67 13.00
C GLY A 74 -12.82 -19.95 11.55
N ALA A 75 -13.35 -21.14 11.26
CA ALA A 75 -13.63 -21.63 9.90
C ALA A 75 -14.56 -20.74 9.04
N THR A 76 -15.29 -19.80 9.64
CA THR A 76 -16.29 -18.97 8.97
C THR A 76 -15.86 -17.54 8.68
N LYS A 77 -14.70 -17.08 9.20
CA LYS A 77 -14.23 -15.70 9.03
C LYS A 77 -12.78 -15.70 8.55
N GLY A 78 -12.55 -15.11 7.37
CA GLY A 78 -11.22 -14.98 6.77
C GLY A 78 -10.60 -13.62 7.06
N VAL A 79 -9.28 -13.60 7.24
CA VAL A 79 -8.42 -12.41 7.29
C VAL A 79 -7.20 -12.68 6.42
N TRP A 80 -6.68 -11.66 5.75
CA TRP A 80 -5.40 -11.73 5.05
C TRP A 80 -4.36 -11.01 5.91
N LEU A 81 -3.28 -11.69 6.24
CA LEU A 81 -2.14 -11.11 6.95
C LEU A 81 -1.06 -10.77 5.91
N ASP A 82 -0.54 -9.55 5.98
CA ASP A 82 0.46 -9.03 5.04
C ASP A 82 1.87 -9.23 5.62
N TYR A 83 2.18 -8.52 6.70
CA TYR A 83 3.41 -8.69 7.47
C TYR A 83 3.18 -8.50 8.96
N ILE A 84 4.15 -8.96 9.72
CA ILE A 84 4.26 -8.76 11.16
C ILE A 84 5.51 -7.92 11.39
N LEU A 85 5.38 -6.86 12.18
CA LEU A 85 6.48 -5.96 12.52
C LEU A 85 6.78 -6.07 14.01
N LEU A 86 8.05 -6.34 14.32
CA LEU A 86 8.59 -6.34 15.68
C LEU A 86 9.27 -5.00 15.93
N VAL A 87 8.72 -4.23 16.87
CA VAL A 87 9.24 -2.91 17.24
C VAL A 87 9.79 -3.01 18.65
N PRO A 88 11.07 -2.67 18.91
CA PRO A 88 11.58 -2.56 20.27
C PRO A 88 10.65 -1.67 21.11
N ALA A 89 10.30 -2.09 22.32
CA ALA A 89 9.24 -1.43 23.09
C ALA A 89 9.57 0.03 23.47
N ASP A 90 10.85 0.40 23.47
CA ASP A 90 11.32 1.77 23.66
C ASP A 90 11.27 2.63 22.39
N GLN A 91 11.07 2.02 21.22
CA GLN A 91 10.90 2.68 19.92
C GLN A 91 9.44 2.71 19.44
N PHE A 92 8.53 2.07 20.18
CA PHE A 92 7.12 2.04 19.81
C PHE A 92 6.45 3.39 20.08
N HIS A 93 5.75 3.89 19.06
CA HIS A 93 4.87 5.05 19.12
C HIS A 93 3.57 4.74 18.38
N ASP A 94 2.45 5.31 18.83
CA ASP A 94 1.12 5.07 18.24
C ASP A 94 1.04 5.45 16.75
N ASP A 95 1.89 6.38 16.30
CA ASP A 95 1.99 6.79 14.88
C ASP A 95 2.36 5.62 13.96
N LEU A 96 3.03 4.57 14.48
CA LEU A 96 3.33 3.35 13.72
C LEU A 96 2.07 2.55 13.36
N LEU A 97 0.94 2.78 14.05
CA LEU A 97 -0.35 2.13 13.77
C LEU A 97 -1.16 2.87 12.72
N GLN A 98 -0.86 4.14 12.51
CA GLN A 98 -1.36 4.87 11.37
C GLN A 98 -0.46 4.53 10.19
N GLU A 99 -1.05 4.38 9.02
CA GLU A 99 -0.22 4.49 7.83
C GLU A 99 0.28 5.93 7.81
N GLU A 100 1.58 6.14 7.64
CA GLU A 100 2.06 7.42 7.13
C GLU A 100 1.52 7.53 5.70
N THR A 101 0.26 7.93 5.58
CA THR A 101 -0.20 8.55 4.37
C THR A 101 0.56 9.87 4.35
N PHE A 102 1.56 9.97 3.48
CA PHE A 102 1.91 11.26 2.94
C PHE A 102 0.66 11.73 2.16
N ASP A 103 -0.37 12.17 2.89
CA ASP A 103 -1.71 12.46 2.38
C ASP A 103 -1.66 13.75 1.57
N GLN A 104 -1.14 13.60 0.35
CA GLN A 104 -1.12 14.64 -0.67
C GLN A 104 -2.50 14.84 -1.29
N THR A 105 -3.55 14.14 -0.86
CA THR A 105 -4.87 14.24 -1.51
C THR A 105 -5.36 15.68 -1.54
N LYS A 106 -5.24 16.40 -0.41
CA LYS A 106 -5.63 17.81 -0.33
C LYS A 106 -4.78 18.70 -1.24
N GLU A 107 -3.47 18.49 -1.23
CA GLU A 107 -2.53 19.27 -2.06
C GLU A 107 -2.74 18.99 -3.55
N PHE A 108 -2.99 17.74 -3.92
CA PHE A 108 -3.28 17.28 -5.28
C PHE A 108 -4.58 17.88 -5.79
N ILE A 109 -5.69 17.77 -5.04
CA ILE A 109 -6.96 18.37 -5.44
C ILE A 109 -6.80 19.89 -5.61
N GLN A 110 -6.09 20.54 -4.69
CA GLN A 110 -5.90 21.98 -4.74
C GLN A 110 -5.01 22.43 -5.92
N LYS A 111 -3.88 21.77 -6.16
CA LYS A 111 -2.88 22.18 -7.15
C LYS A 111 -3.12 21.61 -8.55
N CYS A 112 -3.69 20.42 -8.64
CA CYS A 112 -3.81 19.66 -9.89
C CYS A 112 -5.28 19.51 -10.36
N GLY A 113 -6.27 19.79 -9.50
CA GLY A 113 -7.70 19.65 -9.82
C GLY A 113 -8.35 20.82 -10.56
N GLN A 114 -7.65 21.94 -10.76
CA GLN A 114 -8.24 23.19 -11.26
C GLN A 114 -8.76 23.10 -12.72
N ASP A 115 -8.19 22.22 -13.55
CA ASP A 115 -8.62 21.97 -14.94
C ASP A 115 -9.37 20.64 -15.06
N HIS A 116 -10.32 20.35 -14.16
CA HIS A 116 -11.04 19.05 -14.12
C HIS A 116 -10.09 17.83 -14.08
N PHE A 117 -8.96 17.98 -13.36
CA PHE A 117 -7.88 16.99 -13.29
C PHE A 117 -7.17 16.69 -14.63
N HIS A 118 -7.33 17.55 -15.64
CA HIS A 118 -6.59 17.47 -16.87
C HIS A 118 -5.16 17.99 -16.67
N ILE A 119 -4.20 17.06 -16.62
CA ILE A 119 -2.78 17.36 -16.40
C ILE A 119 -2.04 17.40 -17.73
N GLN A 120 -1.62 18.61 -18.13
CA GLN A 120 -0.87 18.85 -19.36
C GLN A 120 0.63 18.57 -19.17
N LEU A 121 1.36 18.41 -20.29
CA LEU A 121 2.81 18.19 -20.30
C LEU A 121 3.63 19.32 -19.65
N ASN A 122 3.08 20.53 -19.56
CA ASN A 122 3.70 21.69 -18.92
C ASN A 122 3.32 21.86 -17.43
N ALA A 123 2.58 20.91 -16.84
CA ALA A 123 2.22 20.94 -15.44
C ALA A 123 3.44 20.86 -14.51
N SER A 124 3.23 21.17 -13.23
CA SER A 124 4.26 21.04 -12.20
C SER A 124 4.70 19.58 -12.04
N GLU A 125 5.95 19.37 -11.63
CA GLU A 125 6.49 18.03 -11.41
C GLU A 125 5.65 17.23 -10.41
N PHE A 126 5.24 17.88 -9.32
CA PHE A 126 4.30 17.32 -8.35
C PHE A 126 3.03 16.75 -9.00
N CYS A 127 2.37 17.48 -9.91
CA CYS A 127 1.16 16.99 -10.56
C CYS A 127 1.44 15.84 -11.54
N LYS A 128 2.60 15.87 -12.22
CA LYS A 128 3.03 14.77 -13.10
C LYS A 128 3.30 13.50 -12.33
N ASP A 129 4.08 13.59 -11.25
CA ASP A 129 4.44 12.45 -10.39
C ASP A 129 3.20 11.85 -9.72
N ALA A 130 2.31 12.69 -9.20
CA ALA A 130 1.08 12.24 -8.58
C ALA A 130 0.18 11.51 -9.59
N VAL A 131 -0.05 12.08 -10.78
CA VAL A 131 -0.85 11.40 -11.82
C VAL A 131 -0.17 10.14 -12.34
N PHE A 132 1.15 10.16 -12.52
CA PHE A 132 1.89 8.98 -12.93
C PHE A 132 1.69 7.84 -11.93
N SER A 133 1.82 8.12 -10.64
CA SER A 133 1.63 7.13 -9.56
C SER A 133 0.20 6.60 -9.51
N LEU A 134 -0.80 7.50 -9.55
CA LEU A 134 -2.23 7.14 -9.53
C LEU A 134 -2.64 6.30 -10.74
N THR A 135 -2.16 6.67 -11.93
CA THR A 135 -2.51 5.96 -13.17
C THR A 135 -1.75 4.65 -13.31
N ALA A 136 -0.51 4.56 -12.83
CA ALA A 136 0.23 3.30 -12.78
C ALA A 136 -0.44 2.32 -11.81
N ASP A 137 -0.85 2.76 -10.62
CA ASP A 137 -1.59 1.92 -9.68
C ASP A 137 -2.90 1.40 -10.30
N TYR A 138 -3.71 2.30 -10.87
CA TYR A 138 -4.97 1.94 -11.53
C TYR A 138 -4.79 0.94 -12.68
N ASN A 139 -3.75 1.10 -13.49
CA ASN A 139 -3.46 0.22 -14.64
C ASN A 139 -2.59 -0.99 -14.28
N SER A 140 -2.25 -1.20 -13.00
CA SER A 140 -1.31 -2.24 -12.57
C SER A 140 0.05 -2.16 -13.28
N GLY A 141 0.53 -0.94 -13.54
CA GLY A 141 1.78 -0.62 -14.20
C GLY A 141 1.62 0.37 -15.34
N ALA A 142 2.68 0.50 -16.15
CA ALA A 142 2.66 1.30 -17.36
C ALA A 142 1.95 0.56 -18.50
N LEU A 143 1.24 1.30 -19.35
CA LEU A 143 0.61 0.76 -20.56
C LEU A 143 1.61 0.70 -21.73
N PRO A 144 1.49 -0.29 -22.64
CA PRO A 144 2.32 -0.34 -23.84
C PRO A 144 2.03 0.82 -24.79
N CYS A 145 3.07 1.35 -25.44
CA CYS A 145 2.97 2.50 -26.35
C CYS A 145 2.03 2.24 -27.54
N ASN A 146 2.13 1.05 -28.16
CA ASN A 146 1.38 0.67 -29.36
C ASN A 146 1.52 1.68 -30.52
N CYS A 147 2.71 2.23 -30.74
CA CYS A 147 2.97 3.11 -31.88
C CYS A 147 2.79 2.37 -33.21
N ASP A 148 2.07 2.98 -34.15
CA ASP A 148 1.77 2.41 -35.44
C ASP A 148 3.04 2.25 -36.29
N TYR A 149 3.25 1.04 -36.80
CA TYR A 149 4.43 0.71 -37.61
C TYR A 149 4.59 1.60 -38.85
N TYR A 150 3.47 1.92 -39.51
CA TYR A 150 3.50 2.71 -40.74
C TYR A 150 3.55 4.21 -40.47
N GLY A 151 2.92 4.67 -39.39
CA GLY A 151 2.78 6.08 -39.05
C GLY A 151 3.85 6.65 -38.14
N SER A 152 4.58 5.82 -37.36
CA SER A 152 5.60 6.28 -36.43
C SER A 152 7.03 6.14 -36.95
N THR A 153 7.93 6.96 -36.42
CA THR A 153 9.38 6.90 -36.67
C THR A 153 10.12 6.02 -35.65
N SER A 154 9.48 5.68 -34.53
CA SER A 154 9.98 4.84 -33.45
C SER A 154 8.82 4.07 -32.80
N PHE A 155 9.12 2.95 -32.14
CA PHE A 155 8.17 2.23 -31.27
C PHE A 155 8.23 2.72 -29.81
N GLU A 156 9.21 3.55 -29.48
CA GLU A 156 9.30 4.24 -28.19
C GLU A 156 8.37 5.47 -28.20
N CYS A 157 7.64 5.66 -27.10
CA CYS A 157 6.78 6.82 -26.89
C CYS A 157 7.26 7.64 -25.70
N GLU A 158 6.76 8.87 -25.58
CA GLU A 158 7.02 9.71 -24.42
C GLU A 158 6.55 9.03 -23.13
N GLN A 159 7.40 9.07 -22.09
CA GLN A 159 7.11 8.41 -20.81
C GLN A 159 5.83 8.93 -20.14
N PHE A 160 5.56 10.23 -20.29
CA PHE A 160 4.34 10.85 -19.81
C PHE A 160 3.35 11.03 -20.96
N GLY A 161 2.12 10.52 -20.82
CA GLY A 161 1.07 10.61 -21.83
C GLY A 161 1.19 9.62 -23.01
N GLY A 162 2.37 9.04 -23.24
CA GLY A 162 2.54 7.94 -24.21
C GLY A 162 2.43 8.39 -25.68
N GLN A 163 2.75 9.65 -25.99
CA GLN A 163 2.70 10.14 -27.38
C GLN A 163 3.84 9.52 -28.21
N CYS A 164 3.48 8.92 -29.34
CA CYS A 164 4.44 8.36 -30.30
C CYS A 164 5.03 9.45 -31.21
N GLN A 165 6.24 9.20 -31.73
CA GLN A 165 6.88 10.08 -32.69
C GLN A 165 6.32 9.84 -34.10
N CYS A 166 5.45 10.73 -34.58
CA CYS A 166 4.76 10.56 -35.86
C CYS A 166 5.58 11.04 -37.05
N LYS A 167 5.43 10.35 -38.17
CA LYS A 167 5.93 10.81 -39.48
C LYS A 167 5.20 12.09 -39.91
N PRO A 168 5.78 12.85 -40.85
CA PRO A 168 5.11 14.01 -41.43
C PRO A 168 3.70 13.67 -41.94
N HIS A 169 2.73 14.54 -41.63
CA HIS A 169 1.31 14.41 -42.00
C HIS A 169 0.51 13.27 -41.32
N ILE A 170 1.08 12.63 -40.31
CA ILE A 170 0.41 11.63 -39.46
C ILE A 170 0.19 12.21 -38.05
N ILE A 171 -0.95 11.91 -37.44
CA ILE A 171 -1.43 12.39 -36.13
C ILE A 171 -2.04 11.24 -35.30
N GLY A 172 -2.38 11.54 -34.05
CA GLY A 172 -2.90 10.57 -33.07
C GLY A 172 -1.83 10.16 -32.06
N ARG A 173 -2.25 9.63 -30.91
CA ARG A 173 -1.32 9.17 -29.87
C ARG A 173 -0.42 8.06 -30.40
N GLN A 174 -0.98 7.17 -31.21
CA GLN A 174 -0.30 6.02 -31.81
C GLN A 174 0.18 6.30 -33.24
N CYS A 175 -0.02 7.52 -33.77
CA CYS A 175 0.28 7.88 -35.16
C CYS A 175 -0.53 7.06 -36.18
N GLU A 176 -1.81 6.83 -35.90
CA GLU A 176 -2.68 5.95 -36.66
C GLU A 176 -3.53 6.66 -37.73
N ALA A 177 -3.54 8.00 -37.74
CA ALA A 177 -4.43 8.80 -38.59
C ALA A 177 -3.70 9.86 -39.42
N CYS A 178 -4.23 10.19 -40.60
CA CYS A 178 -3.72 11.30 -41.42
C CYS A 178 -4.24 12.65 -40.91
N LYS A 179 -3.40 13.69 -41.04
CA LYS A 179 -3.71 15.08 -40.67
C LYS A 179 -4.65 15.78 -41.65
#